data_AF-A0A2S7QTN9-F1
#
_entry.id   AF-A0A2S7QTN9-F1
#
_cell.length_a   1.000
_cell.length_b   1.000
_cell.length_c   1.000
_cell.angle_alpha   90.00
_cell.angle_beta   90.00
_cell.angle_gamma   90.00
#
_symmetry.space_group_name_H-M   'P 1'
#
loop_
_entity.id
_entity.type
_entity.pdbx_description
1 polymer ?
#
loop_
_entity_poly.entity_id
_entity_poly.type
_entity_poly.pdbx_seq_one_letter_code
_entity_poly.pdbx_strand_id
1 'polypeptide(L)'
;MTWVPKETPGEQYALAISLSVIATIFVGLRFYTRRVTKNALMWDDWLVLISLIGTYLTGIFIILGTALGNQGQHMKFTPEGFPITTPEYTWFLKMLYAGQLSQIVAVGPTKIAVLLFYRRIFVGRVFEIVTWTLIFLVTAWSVGYFFANMLECIPISQSWASAPGQGNPHCIDALPMYFSQVYSDVGLDCLIIIVPIPLVWSLQLPFKQKLAVTGIFLLGIITIAASCAKAVIFNLVGHANPGCVL
;
A
#
# COMPACT_ATOMS: atom_id res chain seq x y z
N MET A 1 14.10 -22.58 -16.17
CA MET A 1 13.90 -22.75 -14.72
C MET A 1 13.72 -21.38 -14.10
N THR A 2 12.49 -20.88 -14.09
CA THR A 2 12.13 -19.63 -13.42
C THR A 2 11.90 -19.93 -11.95
N TRP A 3 12.67 -19.32 -11.06
CA TRP A 3 12.46 -19.39 -9.62
C TRP A 3 11.18 -18.64 -9.28
N VAL A 4 10.04 -19.33 -9.32
CA VAL A 4 8.81 -18.84 -8.67
C VAL A 4 8.97 -19.19 -7.19
N PRO A 5 9.09 -18.21 -6.27
CA PRO A 5 9.14 -18.51 -4.85
C PRO A 5 7.91 -19.35 -4.50
N LYS A 6 8.12 -20.51 -3.87
CA LYS A 6 7.04 -21.28 -3.26
C LYS A 6 6.58 -20.49 -2.05
N GLU A 7 5.67 -19.54 -2.25
CA GLU A 7 5.00 -18.92 -1.11
C GLU A 7 4.19 -20.02 -0.44
N THR A 8 4.52 -20.30 0.82
CA THR A 8 3.70 -21.18 1.62
C THR A 8 2.59 -20.36 2.26
N PRO A 9 1.36 -20.89 2.41
CA PRO A 9 0.27 -20.17 3.06
C PRO A 9 0.65 -19.67 4.47
N GLY A 10 1.56 -20.37 5.15
CA GLY A 10 2.13 -19.95 6.44
C GLY A 10 2.86 -18.62 6.41
N GLU A 11 3.57 -18.29 5.32
CA GLU A 11 4.30 -17.03 5.18
C GLU A 11 3.35 -15.84 5.04
N GLN A 12 2.24 -16.00 4.32
CA GLN A 12 1.22 -14.96 4.16
C GLN A 12 0.56 -14.63 5.51
N TYR A 13 0.22 -15.64 6.30
CA TYR A 13 -0.28 -15.44 7.66
C TYR A 13 0.73 -14.75 8.57
N ALA A 14 1.99 -15.20 8.53
CA ALA A 14 3.05 -14.64 9.36
C ALA A 14 3.26 -13.15 9.06
N LEU A 15 3.31 -12.76 7.78
CA LEU A 15 3.45 -11.37 7.35
C LEU A 15 2.24 -10.52 7.75
N ALA A 16 1.02 -10.98 7.46
CA ALA A 16 -0.20 -10.23 7.78
C ALA A 16 -0.33 -9.95 9.29
N ILE A 17 -0.07 -10.95 10.14
CA ILE A 17 -0.17 -10.83 11.60
C ILE A 17 0.97 -9.98 12.15
N SER A 18 2.23 -10.29 11.78
CA SER A 18 3.40 -9.60 12.34
C SER A 18 3.39 -8.11 12.02
N LEU A 19 3.13 -7.73 10.77
CA LEU A 19 3.09 -6.33 10.35
C LEU A 19 1.94 -5.57 11.01
N SER A 20 0.77 -6.19 11.16
CA SER A 20 -0.37 -5.59 11.85
C SER A 20 -0.05 -5.34 13.34
N VAL A 21 0.56 -6.32 14.02
CA VAL A 21 0.97 -6.18 15.43
C VAL A 21 1.99 -5.06 15.59
N ILE A 22 3.01 -5.03 14.72
CA ILE A 22 4.03 -3.98 14.74
C ILE A 22 3.37 -2.61 14.53
N ALA A 23 2.50 -2.46 13.52
CA ALA A 23 1.77 -1.22 13.27
C ALA A 23 0.98 -0.76 14.51
N THR A 24 0.27 -1.66 15.19
CA THR A 24 -0.50 -1.35 16.40
C THR A 24 0.38 -0.89 17.55
N ILE A 25 1.56 -1.50 17.74
CA ILE A 25 2.52 -1.06 18.75
C ILE A 25 3.00 0.37 18.44
N PHE A 26 3.36 0.66 17.18
CA PHE A 26 3.80 2.01 16.79
C PHE A 26 2.70 3.07 16.96
N VAL A 27 1.46 2.76 16.56
CA VAL A 27 0.32 3.66 16.74
C VAL A 27 0.02 3.85 18.23
N GLY A 28 0.03 2.78 19.02
CA GLY A 28 -0.12 2.84 20.48
C GLY A 28 0.94 3.72 21.13
N LEU A 29 2.21 3.56 20.74
CA LEU A 29 3.31 4.39 21.21
C LEU A 29 3.14 5.86 20.80
N ARG A 30 2.62 6.14 19.60
CA ARG A 30 2.29 7.50 19.17
C ARG A 30 1.25 8.16 20.07
N PHE A 31 0.15 7.47 20.37
CA PHE A 31 -0.87 7.99 21.28
C PHE A 31 -0.35 8.11 22.72
N TYR A 32 0.47 7.16 23.18
CA TYR A 32 1.10 7.21 24.49
C TYR A 32 2.03 8.42 24.63
N THR A 33 2.94 8.62 23.67
CA THR A 33 3.88 9.77 23.68
C THR A 33 3.14 11.11 23.63
N ARG A 34 2.04 11.22 22.86
CA ARG A 34 1.20 12.42 22.88
C ARG A 34 0.51 12.66 24.22
N ARG A 35 -0.02 11.62 24.86
CA ARG A 35 -0.61 11.72 26.21
C ARG A 35 0.43 12.17 27.24
N VAL A 36 1.63 11.58 27.23
CA VAL A 36 2.71 11.93 28.16
C VAL A 36 3.21 13.37 27.94
N THR A 37 3.30 13.81 26.68
CA THR A 37 3.73 15.17 26.33
C THR A 37 2.60 16.21 26.48
N LYS A 38 1.38 15.78 26.85
CA LYS A 38 0.16 16.62 26.94
C LYS A 38 -0.13 17.40 25.65
N ASN A 39 0.23 16.82 24.50
CA ASN A 39 -0.05 17.42 23.20
C ASN A 39 -1.50 17.12 22.80
N ALA A 40 -2.19 18.12 22.24
CA ALA A 40 -3.54 17.94 21.70
C ALA A 40 -3.54 16.90 20.56
N LEU A 41 -4.65 16.17 20.43
CA LEU A 41 -4.91 15.30 19.29
C LEU A 41 -5.11 16.17 18.05
N MET A 42 -4.45 15.79 16.96
CA MET A 42 -4.47 16.54 15.71
C MET A 42 -4.95 15.64 14.56
N TRP A 43 -5.23 16.24 13.41
CA TRP A 43 -5.66 15.53 12.21
C TRP A 43 -4.71 14.39 11.79
N ASP A 44 -3.41 14.53 12.05
CA ASP A 44 -2.43 13.47 11.77
C ASP A 44 -2.67 12.20 12.61
N ASP A 45 -3.18 12.30 13.83
CA ASP A 45 -3.42 11.14 14.70
C ASP A 45 -4.65 10.36 14.23
N TRP A 46 -5.68 11.06 13.75
CA TRP A 46 -6.86 10.43 13.16
C TRP A 46 -6.54 9.72 11.85
N LEU A 47 -5.71 10.34 11.00
CA LEU A 47 -5.28 9.72 9.74
C LEU A 47 -4.48 8.43 9.99
N VAL A 48 -3.59 8.42 10.99
CA VAL A 48 -2.86 7.20 11.38
C VAL A 48 -3.79 6.11 11.91
N LEU A 49 -4.86 6.48 12.61
CA LEU A 49 -5.87 5.52 13.08
C LEU A 49 -6.68 4.93 11.92
N ILE A 50 -7.05 5.76 10.94
CA ILE A 50 -7.69 5.29 9.69
C ILE A 50 -6.75 4.34 8.95
N SER A 51 -5.47 4.68 8.84
CA SER A 51 -4.46 3.79 8.24
C SER A 51 -4.39 2.45 8.94
N LEU A 52 -4.41 2.44 10.27
CA LEU A 52 -4.35 1.22 11.07
C LEU A 52 -5.57 0.32 10.79
N ILE A 53 -6.76 0.90 10.70
CA ILE A 53 -7.98 0.15 10.33
C ILE A 53 -7.83 -0.44 8.92
N GLY A 54 -7.35 0.34 7.95
CA GLY A 54 -7.08 -0.15 6.59
C GLY A 54 -6.08 -1.31 6.56
N THR A 55 -5.01 -1.24 7.37
CA THR A 55 -4.02 -2.31 7.52
C THR A 55 -4.65 -3.59 8.08
N TYR A 56 -5.48 -3.47 9.13
CA TYR A 56 -6.19 -4.61 9.69
C TYR A 56 -7.14 -5.26 8.69
N LEU A 57 -7.92 -4.46 7.96
CA LEU A 57 -8.80 -4.97 6.92
C LEU A 57 -8.02 -5.70 5.83
N THR A 58 -6.91 -5.12 5.36
CA THR A 58 -6.04 -5.75 4.37
C THR A 58 -5.48 -7.08 4.89
N GLY A 59 -5.02 -7.12 6.14
CA GLY A 59 -4.56 -8.35 6.79
C GLY A 59 -5.65 -9.41 6.88
N ILE A 60 -6.87 -9.04 7.27
CA ILE A 60 -8.02 -9.95 7.34
C ILE A 60 -8.35 -10.52 5.95
N PHE A 61 -8.38 -9.69 4.91
CA PHE A 61 -8.67 -10.16 3.55
C PHE A 61 -7.58 -11.09 3.01
N ILE A 62 -6.30 -10.82 3.30
CA ILE A 62 -5.21 -11.76 2.99
C ILE A 62 -5.43 -13.09 3.70
N ILE A 63 -5.67 -13.08 5.02
CA ILE A 63 -5.89 -14.30 5.81
C ILE A 63 -7.08 -15.10 5.26
N LEU A 64 -8.21 -14.44 4.96
CA LEU A 64 -9.39 -15.10 4.41
C LEU A 64 -9.16 -15.63 2.99
N GLY A 65 -8.41 -14.89 2.16
CA GLY A 65 -8.01 -15.32 0.83
C GLY A 65 -7.11 -16.55 0.86
N THR A 66 -6.16 -16.62 1.79
CA THR A 66 -5.29 -17.78 1.99
C THR A 66 -6.07 -18.98 2.56
N ALA A 67 -6.98 -18.75 3.51
CA ALA A 67 -7.70 -19.83 4.19
C ALA A 67 -8.80 -20.48 3.34
N LEU A 68 -9.51 -19.67 2.56
CA LEU A 68 -10.72 -20.09 1.84
C LEU A 68 -10.57 -20.05 0.32
N GLY A 69 -9.63 -19.23 -0.19
CA GLY A 69 -9.44 -18.99 -1.62
C GLY A 69 -8.22 -19.68 -2.23
N ASN A 70 -7.49 -20.49 -1.46
CA ASN A 70 -6.21 -21.09 -1.86
C ASN A 70 -5.16 -20.05 -2.35
N GLN A 71 -5.23 -18.81 -1.85
CA GLN A 71 -4.21 -17.79 -2.12
C GLN A 71 -2.84 -18.29 -1.66
N GLY A 72 -1.82 -18.13 -2.50
CA GLY A 72 -0.47 -18.66 -2.24
C GLY A 72 -0.28 -20.14 -2.61
N GLN A 73 -1.27 -20.82 -3.21
CA GLN A 73 -1.10 -22.17 -3.75
C GLN A 73 -1.02 -22.18 -5.28
N HIS A 74 -0.49 -23.26 -5.86
CA HIS A 74 -0.42 -23.41 -7.32
C HIS A 74 -1.82 -23.44 -7.93
N MET A 75 -2.12 -22.41 -8.73
CA MET A 75 -3.34 -22.36 -9.53
C MET A 75 -3.33 -23.51 -10.54
N LYS A 76 -4.48 -24.17 -10.69
CA LYS A 76 -4.66 -25.20 -11.73
C LYS A 76 -5.02 -24.48 -13.02
N PHE A 77 -4.24 -24.70 -14.06
CA PHE A 77 -4.48 -24.16 -15.38
C PHE A 77 -5.18 -25.21 -16.27
N THR A 78 -6.08 -24.75 -17.12
CA THR A 78 -6.60 -25.52 -18.25
C THR A 78 -5.47 -25.79 -19.26
N PRO A 79 -5.64 -26.79 -20.15
CA PRO A 79 -4.68 -27.05 -21.24
C PRO A 79 -4.40 -25.84 -22.13
N GLU A 80 -5.33 -24.88 -22.17
CA GLU A 80 -5.28 -23.62 -22.91
C GLU A 80 -4.52 -22.50 -22.16
N GLY A 81 -4.08 -22.76 -20.93
CA GLY A 81 -3.29 -21.81 -20.12
C GLY A 81 -4.12 -20.86 -19.26
N PHE A 82 -5.45 -20.99 -19.22
CA PHE A 82 -6.31 -20.16 -18.35
C PHE A 82 -6.53 -20.81 -16.99
N PRO A 83 -6.59 -20.03 -15.88
CA PRO A 83 -6.88 -20.57 -14.57
C PRO A 83 -8.29 -21.16 -14.53
N ILE A 84 -8.44 -22.35 -13.96
CA ILE A 84 -9.74 -23.01 -13.82
C ILE A 84 -10.57 -22.22 -12.80
N THR A 85 -11.75 -21.76 -13.20
CA THR A 85 -12.68 -21.07 -12.32
C THR A 85 -13.31 -22.04 -11.32
N THR A 86 -12.66 -22.24 -10.18
CA THR A 86 -13.21 -22.98 -9.04
C THR A 86 -13.89 -22.00 -8.06
N PRO A 87 -14.86 -22.44 -7.23
CA PRO A 87 -15.49 -21.56 -6.24
C PRO A 87 -14.48 -20.93 -5.27
N GLU A 88 -13.38 -21.62 -4.97
CA GLU A 88 -12.27 -21.10 -4.16
C GLU A 88 -11.55 -19.96 -4.89
N TYR A 89 -11.34 -20.09 -6.20
CA TYR A 89 -10.72 -19.04 -7.01
C TYR A 89 -11.58 -17.77 -7.06
N THR A 90 -12.90 -17.90 -7.23
CA THR A 90 -13.82 -16.75 -7.14
C THR A 90 -13.78 -16.09 -5.76
N TRP A 91 -13.62 -16.89 -4.70
CA TRP A 91 -13.49 -16.36 -3.34
C TRP A 91 -12.18 -15.58 -3.16
N PHE A 92 -11.08 -16.11 -3.67
CA PHE A 92 -9.79 -15.40 -3.72
C PHE A 92 -9.91 -14.06 -4.44
N LEU A 93 -10.50 -14.02 -5.65
CA LEU A 93 -10.67 -12.76 -6.40
C LEU A 93 -11.49 -11.71 -5.64
N LYS A 94 -12.53 -12.12 -4.92
CA LYS A 94 -13.32 -11.22 -4.06
C LYS A 94 -12.49 -10.66 -2.90
N MET A 95 -11.68 -11.50 -2.26
CA MET A 95 -10.79 -11.07 -1.16
C MET A 95 -9.67 -10.18 -1.66
N LEU A 96 -9.13 -10.45 -2.85
CA LEU A 96 -8.12 -9.64 -3.50
C LEU A 96 -8.67 -8.24 -3.83
N TYR A 97 -9.86 -8.17 -4.42
CA TYR A 97 -10.56 -6.92 -4.69
C TYR A 97 -10.79 -6.10 -3.41
N ALA A 98 -11.32 -6.74 -2.36
CA ALA A 98 -11.56 -6.07 -1.08
C ALA A 98 -10.24 -5.62 -0.40
N GLY A 99 -9.20 -6.46 -0.47
CA GLY A 99 -7.86 -6.19 0.03
C GLY A 99 -7.19 -5.01 -0.67
N GLN A 100 -7.39 -4.88 -1.97
CA GLN A 100 -6.84 -3.78 -2.77
C GLN A 100 -7.46 -2.43 -2.36
N LEU A 101 -8.78 -2.39 -2.18
CA LEU A 101 -9.47 -1.19 -1.70
C LEU A 101 -9.02 -0.81 -0.28
N SER A 102 -8.93 -1.79 0.62
CA SER A 102 -8.46 -1.52 1.99
C SER A 102 -6.99 -1.09 2.03
N GLN A 103 -6.15 -1.59 1.12
CA GLN A 103 -4.75 -1.19 1.02
C GLN A 103 -4.63 0.29 0.65
N ILE A 104 -5.46 0.80 -0.27
CA ILE A 104 -5.44 2.22 -0.64
C ILE A 104 -5.83 3.10 0.56
N VAL A 105 -6.82 2.67 1.34
CA VAL A 105 -7.25 3.33 2.58
C VAL A 105 -6.18 3.25 3.68
N ALA A 106 -5.30 2.25 3.66
CA ALA A 106 -4.17 2.17 4.58
C ALA A 106 -3.01 3.09 4.17
N VAL A 107 -2.64 3.08 2.89
CA VAL A 107 -1.43 3.75 2.38
C VAL A 107 -1.61 5.26 2.27
N GLY A 108 -2.73 5.72 1.72
CA GLY A 108 -2.99 7.16 1.47
C GLY A 108 -2.91 8.03 2.73
N PRO A 109 -3.73 7.75 3.76
CA PRO A 109 -3.70 8.49 5.02
C PRO A 109 -2.35 8.42 5.74
N THR A 110 -1.60 7.32 5.60
CA THR A 110 -0.25 7.19 6.16
C THR A 110 0.70 8.20 5.55
N LYS A 111 0.72 8.31 4.22
CA LYS A 111 1.54 9.30 3.48
C LYS A 111 1.18 10.73 3.87
N ILE A 112 -0.12 11.03 3.99
CA ILE A 112 -0.60 12.35 4.41
C ILE A 112 -0.17 12.65 5.86
N ALA A 113 -0.28 11.68 6.78
CA ALA A 113 0.15 11.85 8.16
C ALA A 113 1.65 12.16 8.29
N VAL A 114 2.49 11.53 7.45
CA VAL A 114 3.94 11.84 7.39
C VAL A 114 4.17 13.26 6.87
N LEU A 115 3.48 13.70 5.81
CA LEU A 115 3.60 15.06 5.28
C LEU A 115 3.13 16.13 6.29
N LEU A 116 2.06 15.86 7.02
CA LEU A 116 1.60 16.75 8.11
C LEU A 116 2.62 16.80 9.25
N PHE A 117 3.24 15.67 9.59
CA PHE A 117 4.29 15.62 10.59
C PHE A 117 5.52 16.42 10.18
N TYR A 118 5.93 16.35 8.91
CA TYR A 118 7.00 17.17 8.35
C TYR A 118 6.75 18.67 8.50
N ARG A 119 5.53 19.15 8.21
CA ARG A 119 5.16 20.56 8.39
C ARG A 119 5.21 21.04 9.84
N ARG A 120 5.14 20.11 10.81
CA ARG A 120 5.26 20.45 12.23
C ARG A 120 6.71 20.63 12.67
N ILE A 121 7.63 19.90 12.05
CA ILE A 121 9.06 19.96 12.39
C ILE A 121 9.73 21.13 11.65
N PHE A 122 9.40 21.27 10.38
CA PHE A 122 10.05 22.19 9.47
C PHE A 122 9.15 23.38 9.15
N VAL A 123 9.69 24.58 9.31
CA VAL A 123 8.98 25.83 9.05
C VAL A 123 9.69 26.56 7.93
N GLY A 124 8.95 26.90 6.87
CA GLY A 124 9.49 27.64 5.73
C GLY A 124 8.49 27.75 4.57
N ARG A 125 8.41 28.91 3.94
CA ARG A 125 7.40 29.20 2.90
C ARG A 125 7.46 28.24 1.71
N VAL A 126 8.67 27.94 1.22
CA VAL A 126 8.86 26.98 0.11
C VAL A 126 8.47 25.57 0.55
N PHE A 127 8.87 25.18 1.75
CA PHE A 127 8.55 23.88 2.32
C PHE A 127 7.04 23.67 2.48
N GLU A 128 6.32 24.69 2.92
CA GLU A 128 4.86 24.65 3.04
C GLU A 128 4.16 24.47 1.69
N ILE A 129 4.59 25.22 0.66
CA ILE A 129 4.03 25.11 -0.69
C ILE A 129 4.26 23.69 -1.24
N VAL A 130 5.49 23.19 -1.18
CA VAL A 130 5.84 21.84 -1.65
C VAL A 130 5.05 20.78 -0.89
N THR A 131 4.98 20.88 0.44
CA THR A 131 4.29 19.86 1.24
C THR A 131 2.78 19.88 1.01
N TRP A 132 2.15 21.04 0.86
CA TRP A 132 0.72 21.12 0.50
C TRP A 132 0.45 20.54 -0.88
N THR A 133 1.34 20.80 -1.84
CA THR A 133 1.24 20.24 -3.19
C THR A 133 1.30 18.71 -3.14
N LEU A 134 2.20 18.14 -2.33
CA LEU A 134 2.29 16.69 -2.15
C LEU A 134 1.08 16.11 -1.43
N ILE A 135 0.54 16.78 -0.42
CA ILE A 135 -0.70 16.35 0.25
C ILE A 135 -1.84 16.28 -0.78
N PHE A 136 -1.96 17.29 -1.64
CA PHE A 136 -2.95 17.30 -2.71
C PHE A 136 -2.73 16.14 -3.69
N LEU A 137 -1.49 15.93 -4.16
CA LEU A 137 -1.16 14.85 -5.08
C LEU A 137 -1.44 13.46 -4.49
N VAL A 138 -1.06 13.22 -3.24
CA VAL A 138 -1.33 11.95 -2.54
C VAL A 138 -2.83 11.75 -2.36
N THR A 139 -3.57 12.80 -1.99
CA THR A 139 -5.03 12.70 -1.83
C THR A 139 -5.71 12.39 -3.17
N ALA A 140 -5.32 13.10 -4.24
CA ALA A 140 -5.83 12.85 -5.58
C ALA A 140 -5.49 11.44 -6.07
N TRP A 141 -4.28 10.96 -5.79
CA TRP A 141 -3.84 9.61 -6.08
C TRP A 141 -4.69 8.57 -5.34
N SER A 142 -4.84 8.70 -4.02
CA SER A 142 -5.61 7.75 -3.21
C SER A 142 -7.08 7.72 -3.60
N VAL A 143 -7.72 8.88 -3.77
CA VAL A 143 -9.12 8.95 -4.17
C VAL A 143 -9.31 8.44 -5.60
N GLY A 144 -8.44 8.84 -6.53
CA GLY A 144 -8.51 8.42 -7.93
C GLY A 144 -8.37 6.91 -8.09
N TYR A 145 -7.34 6.31 -7.49
CA TYR A 145 -7.16 4.85 -7.55
C TYR A 145 -8.19 4.09 -6.74
N PHE A 146 -8.70 4.64 -5.63
CA PHE A 146 -9.79 3.99 -4.89
C PHE A 146 -11.03 3.83 -5.78
N PHE A 147 -11.47 4.89 -6.45
CA PHE A 147 -12.61 4.81 -7.35
C PHE A 147 -12.32 4.03 -8.63
N ALA A 148 -11.09 4.11 -9.18
CA ALA A 148 -10.70 3.32 -10.34
C ALA A 148 -10.75 1.82 -10.05
N ASN A 149 -10.24 1.38 -8.90
CA ASN A 149 -10.32 -0.02 -8.47
C ASN A 149 -11.78 -0.41 -8.13
N MET A 150 -12.53 0.47 -7.46
CA MET A 150 -13.92 0.19 -7.08
C MET A 150 -14.84 0.04 -8.30
N LEU A 151 -14.55 0.78 -9.38
CA LEU A 151 -15.32 0.82 -10.62
C LEU A 151 -14.57 0.16 -11.78
N GLU A 152 -13.63 -0.73 -11.47
CA GLU A 152 -12.83 -1.43 -12.48
C GLU A 152 -13.72 -2.23 -13.46
N CYS A 153 -14.87 -2.73 -12.97
CA CYS A 153 -15.89 -3.38 -13.79
C CYS A 153 -17.30 -2.83 -13.51
N ILE A 154 -18.13 -2.75 -14.56
CA ILE A 154 -19.53 -2.36 -14.48
C ILE A 154 -20.41 -3.41 -15.20
N PRO A 155 -21.19 -4.22 -14.47
CA PRO A 155 -21.41 -4.22 -13.02
C PRO A 155 -20.25 -4.85 -12.22
N ILE A 156 -20.07 -4.44 -10.96
CA ILE A 156 -18.98 -4.91 -10.06
C ILE A 156 -18.95 -6.44 -9.93
N SER A 157 -20.09 -7.12 -10.09
CA SER A 157 -20.14 -8.58 -10.10
C SER A 157 -19.27 -9.23 -11.17
N GLN A 158 -18.91 -8.49 -12.23
CA GLN A 158 -18.04 -8.94 -13.31
C GLN A 158 -16.56 -9.02 -12.88
N SER A 159 -16.15 -8.31 -11.82
CA SER A 159 -14.77 -8.30 -11.31
C SER A 159 -14.29 -9.69 -10.86
N TRP A 160 -15.20 -10.61 -10.56
CA TRP A 160 -14.90 -11.99 -10.16
C TRP A 160 -15.68 -13.02 -10.98
N ALA A 161 -16.34 -12.62 -12.09
CA ALA A 161 -17.13 -13.52 -12.93
C ALA A 161 -16.29 -14.23 -14.01
N SER A 162 -15.21 -13.60 -14.45
CA SER A 162 -14.30 -14.15 -15.46
C SER A 162 -12.87 -14.09 -14.95
N ALA A 163 -12.06 -15.06 -15.35
CA ALA A 163 -10.64 -15.01 -15.05
C ALA A 163 -10.02 -13.76 -15.71
N PRO A 164 -9.11 -13.05 -15.01
CA PRO A 164 -8.36 -11.95 -15.59
C PRO A 164 -7.68 -12.39 -16.89
N GLY A 165 -7.75 -11.54 -17.93
CA GLY A 165 -7.16 -11.85 -19.25
C GLY A 165 -8.05 -12.60 -20.22
N GLN A 166 -9.26 -13.04 -19.82
CA GLN A 166 -10.27 -13.55 -20.77
C GLN A 166 -10.97 -12.46 -21.60
N GLY A 167 -10.59 -11.19 -21.43
CA GLY A 167 -11.17 -10.05 -22.16
C GLY A 167 -12.64 -9.84 -21.79
N ASN A 168 -12.90 -9.26 -20.62
CA ASN A 168 -14.26 -8.89 -20.23
C ASN A 168 -14.56 -7.47 -20.74
N PRO A 169 -15.49 -7.28 -21.71
CA PRO A 169 -15.80 -5.95 -22.25
C PRO A 169 -16.44 -5.01 -21.22
N HIS A 170 -16.86 -5.54 -20.07
CA HIS A 170 -17.44 -4.79 -18.96
C HIS A 170 -16.39 -4.34 -17.92
N CYS A 171 -15.12 -4.68 -18.13
CA CYS A 171 -14.01 -4.37 -17.24
C CYS A 171 -12.94 -3.57 -17.96
N ILE A 172 -12.28 -2.68 -17.22
CA ILE A 172 -11.04 -2.05 -17.64
C ILE A 172 -9.92 -3.11 -17.61
N ASP A 173 -8.90 -2.95 -18.46
CA ASP A 173 -7.70 -3.78 -18.36
C ASP A 173 -7.01 -3.57 -17.00
N ALA A 174 -7.17 -4.56 -16.13
CA ALA A 174 -6.65 -4.59 -14.77
C ALA A 174 -5.13 -4.39 -14.71
N LEU A 175 -4.43 -5.07 -15.60
CA LEU A 175 -2.98 -5.16 -15.65
C LEU A 175 -2.28 -3.79 -15.80
N PRO A 176 -2.57 -2.98 -16.84
CA PRO A 176 -1.99 -1.64 -16.98
C PRO A 176 -2.40 -0.71 -15.84
N MET A 177 -3.63 -0.83 -15.32
CA MET A 177 -4.09 -0.04 -14.18
C MET A 177 -3.25 -0.34 -12.91
N TYR A 178 -2.99 -1.62 -12.62
CA TYR A 178 -2.15 -1.98 -11.48
C TYR A 178 -0.70 -1.55 -11.66
N PHE A 179 -0.15 -1.67 -12.87
CA PHE A 179 1.18 -1.14 -13.16
C PHE A 179 1.25 0.36 -12.92
N SER A 180 0.30 1.13 -13.45
CA SER A 180 0.28 2.58 -13.24
C SER A 180 0.15 2.91 -11.75
N GLN A 181 -0.67 2.17 -11.01
CA GLN A 181 -0.82 2.33 -9.56
C GLN A 181 0.51 2.08 -8.83
N VAL A 182 1.19 0.97 -9.10
CA VAL A 182 2.46 0.63 -8.42
C VAL A 182 3.57 1.63 -8.74
N TYR A 183 3.75 2.01 -10.00
CA TYR A 183 4.80 2.97 -10.38
C TYR A 183 4.55 4.37 -9.81
N SER A 184 3.30 4.83 -9.82
CA SER A 184 2.94 6.13 -9.24
C SER A 184 3.08 6.13 -7.71
N ASP A 185 2.75 5.03 -7.04
CA ASP A 185 2.94 4.84 -5.59
C ASP A 185 4.42 5.00 -5.19
N VAL A 186 5.31 4.30 -5.91
CA VAL A 186 6.78 4.39 -5.74
C VAL A 186 7.27 5.82 -5.99
N GLY A 187 6.78 6.46 -7.06
CA GLY A 187 7.13 7.85 -7.38
C GLY A 187 6.76 8.81 -6.24
N LEU A 188 5.58 8.67 -5.66
CA LEU A 188 5.14 9.48 -4.52
C LEU A 188 6.00 9.23 -3.28
N ASP A 189 6.40 7.98 -3.00
CA ASP A 189 7.29 7.66 -1.88
C ASP A 189 8.64 8.36 -2.00
N CYS A 190 9.25 8.29 -3.19
CA CYS A 190 10.49 8.98 -3.50
C CYS A 190 10.37 10.50 -3.28
N LEU A 191 9.30 11.12 -3.77
CA LEU A 191 9.07 12.56 -3.59
C LEU A 191 8.94 12.93 -2.11
N ILE A 192 8.16 12.19 -1.33
CA ILE A 192 7.95 12.45 0.11
C ILE A 192 9.28 12.43 0.87
N ILE A 193 10.19 11.52 0.52
CA ILE A 193 11.48 11.37 1.22
C ILE A 193 12.52 12.40 0.80
N ILE A 194 12.48 12.87 -0.45
CA ILE A 194 13.41 13.89 -0.94
C ILE A 194 13.12 15.25 -0.28
N VAL A 195 11.86 15.57 0.02
CA VAL A 195 11.42 16.87 0.55
C VAL A 195 12.22 17.38 1.75
N PRO A 196 12.47 16.61 2.83
CA PRO A 196 13.23 17.11 3.97
C PRO A 196 14.75 17.22 3.73
N ILE A 197 15.33 16.52 2.73
CA ILE A 197 16.79 16.40 2.59
C ILE A 197 17.50 17.76 2.43
N PRO A 198 17.08 18.65 1.50
CA PRO A 198 17.76 19.93 1.30
C PRO A 198 17.69 20.83 2.53
N LEU A 199 16.58 20.78 3.27
CA LEU A 199 16.36 21.62 4.45
C LEU A 199 17.22 21.17 5.64
N VAL A 200 17.40 19.85 5.79
CA VAL A 200 18.26 19.26 6.82
C VAL A 200 19.73 19.60 6.59
N TRP A 201 20.16 19.72 5.33
CA TRP A 201 21.53 20.12 5.00
C TRP A 201 21.79 21.61 5.21
N SER A 202 20.75 22.45 5.09
CA SER A 202 20.87 23.90 5.21
C SER A 202 20.74 24.43 6.64
N LEU A 203 20.21 23.65 7.59
CA LEU A 203 19.80 24.18 8.90
C LEU A 203 20.55 23.51 10.06
N GLN A 204 21.21 24.31 10.90
CA GLN A 204 21.86 23.86 12.14
C GLN A 204 20.80 23.47 13.19
N LEU A 205 20.22 22.28 13.04
CA LEU A 205 19.17 21.79 13.94
C LEU A 205 19.73 21.40 15.33
N PRO A 206 19.00 21.69 16.42
CA PRO A 206 19.32 21.18 17.74
C PRO A 206 19.25 19.64 17.78
N PHE A 207 20.08 19.02 18.62
CA PHE A 207 20.32 17.57 18.63
C PHE A 207 19.04 16.70 18.66
N LYS A 208 18.01 17.11 19.41
CA LYS A 208 16.72 16.39 19.49
C LYS A 208 15.96 16.37 18.16
N GLN A 209 15.95 17.49 17.44
CA GLN A 209 15.32 17.58 16.12
C GLN A 209 16.14 16.80 15.09
N LYS A 210 17.47 16.89 15.16
CA LYS A 210 18.37 16.10 14.31
C LYS A 210 18.15 14.59 14.46
N LEU A 211 17.97 14.09 15.69
CA LEU A 211 17.68 12.68 15.95
C LEU A 211 16.32 12.24 15.36
N ALA A 212 15.27 13.04 15.53
CA ALA A 212 13.96 12.76 14.95
C ALA A 212 14.02 12.72 13.42
N VAL A 213 14.70 13.69 12.81
CA VAL A 213 14.93 13.76 11.36
C VAL A 213 15.66 12.52 10.85
N THR A 214 16.77 12.12 11.49
CA THR A 214 17.51 10.92 11.11
C THR A 214 16.65 9.67 11.21
N GLY A 215 15.83 9.55 12.25
CA GLY A 215 14.90 8.43 12.42
C GLY A 215 13.88 8.34 11.28
N ILE A 216 13.29 9.47 10.87
CA ILE A 216 12.33 9.47 9.76
C ILE A 216 13.03 9.17 8.42
N PHE A 217 14.25 9.67 8.23
CA PHE A 217 15.02 9.39 7.02
C PHE A 217 15.35 7.89 6.89
N LEU A 218 15.73 7.23 7.98
CA LEU A 218 15.97 5.79 8.01
C LEU A 218 14.69 5.00 7.70
N LEU A 219 13.56 5.39 8.31
CA LEU A 219 12.26 4.78 7.99
C LEU A 219 11.88 5.00 6.53
N GLY A 220 12.15 6.18 5.97
CA GLY A 220 11.94 6.51 4.57
C GLY A 220 12.72 5.59 3.62
N ILE A 221 14.01 5.37 3.89
CA ILE A 221 14.82 4.46 3.08
C ILE A 221 14.23 3.05 3.07
N ILE A 222 13.78 2.55 4.23
CA ILE A 222 13.12 1.24 4.33
C ILE A 222 11.84 1.20 3.49
N THR A 223 11.03 2.27 3.53
CA THR A 223 9.81 2.32 2.71
C THR A 223 10.11 2.33 1.21
N ILE A 224 11.14 3.04 0.73
CA ILE A 224 11.53 3.01 -0.69
C ILE A 224 11.99 1.60 -1.07
N ALA A 225 12.81 0.95 -0.23
CA ALA A 225 13.25 -0.41 -0.50
C ALA A 225 12.06 -1.37 -0.64
N ALA A 226 11.06 -1.24 0.22
CA ALA A 226 9.82 -2.01 0.14
C ALA A 226 9.01 -1.69 -1.13
N SER A 227 8.85 -0.42 -1.49
CA SER A 227 8.14 -0.01 -2.71
C SER A 227 8.85 -0.45 -3.98
N CYS A 228 10.19 -0.38 -4.02
CA CYS A 228 11.01 -0.92 -5.11
C CYS A 228 10.89 -2.45 -5.20
N ALA A 229 10.94 -3.15 -4.07
CA ALA A 229 10.74 -4.60 -4.04
C ALA A 229 9.35 -4.96 -4.60
N LYS A 230 8.30 -4.23 -4.20
CA LYS A 230 6.94 -4.39 -4.74
C LYS A 230 6.93 -4.21 -6.26
N ALA A 231 7.54 -3.16 -6.78
CA ALA A 231 7.61 -2.91 -8.22
C ALA A 231 8.36 -4.01 -8.97
N VAL A 232 9.48 -4.50 -8.44
CA VAL A 232 10.24 -5.60 -9.05
C VAL A 232 9.43 -6.89 -9.07
N ILE A 233 8.80 -7.27 -7.94
CA ILE A 233 7.96 -8.46 -7.84
C ILE A 233 6.81 -8.37 -8.85
N PHE A 234 6.15 -7.21 -8.93
CA PHE A 234 5.03 -7.02 -9.85
C PHE A 234 5.46 -7.14 -11.33
N ASN A 235 6.65 -6.66 -11.68
CA ASN A 235 7.23 -6.87 -13.02
C ASN A 235 7.60 -8.32 -13.30
N LEU A 236 8.16 -9.03 -12.32
CA LEU A 236 8.53 -10.44 -12.45
C LEU A 236 7.30 -11.32 -12.69
N VAL A 237 6.22 -11.10 -11.93
CA VAL A 237 4.94 -11.79 -12.13
C VAL A 237 4.31 -11.35 -13.46
N GLY A 238 4.33 -10.04 -13.73
CA GLY A 238 3.89 -9.38 -14.96
C GLY A 238 4.38 -10.02 -16.25
N HIS A 239 5.69 -10.17 -16.37
CA HIS A 239 6.34 -10.66 -17.59
C HIS A 239 6.45 -12.18 -17.65
N ALA A 240 6.52 -12.88 -16.52
CA ALA A 240 6.67 -14.33 -16.51
C ALA A 240 5.38 -15.06 -16.92
N ASN A 241 4.21 -14.48 -16.64
CA ASN A 241 2.92 -15.06 -16.98
C ASN A 241 1.87 -13.94 -17.21
N PRO A 242 1.62 -13.51 -18.46
CA PRO A 242 0.65 -12.46 -18.75
C PRO A 242 -0.80 -12.80 -18.32
N GLY A 243 -1.09 -14.08 -18.04
CA GLY A 243 -2.37 -14.55 -17.47
C GLY A 243 -2.35 -14.89 -15.97
N CYS A 244 -1.24 -14.67 -15.26
CA CYS A 244 -1.10 -15.01 -13.83
C CYS A 244 -0.79 -13.78 -12.95
N VAL A 245 -0.84 -12.58 -13.50
CA VAL A 245 -0.81 -11.35 -12.71
C VAL A 245 -2.19 -11.22 -12.09
N LEU A 246 -2.35 -11.77 -10.89
CA LEU A 246 -3.30 -11.40 -9.81
C LEU A 246 -3.16 -12.38 -8.64
#